data_AF-A0A951V912-F1
#
_entry.id   AF-A0A951V912-F1
#
_cell.length_a   1.000
_cell.length_b   1.000
_cell.length_c   1.000
_cell.angle_alpha   90.00
_cell.angle_beta   90.00
_cell.angle_gamma   90.00
#
_symmetry.space_group_name_H-M   'P 1'
#
loop_
_entity.id
_entity.type
_entity.pdbx_description
1 polymer ?
#
loop_
_entity_poly.entity_id
_entity_poly.type
_entity_poly.pdbx_seq_one_letter_code
_entity_poly.pdbx_strand_id
1 'polypeptide(L)'
;MKNDYICPFCRGHLKVKNSVIFSAKKPNGEAGLLLLSPEIGDYSVRRHRSFELVEGEKTDLYCPICHADLMAKHYNSNLARIIRINEFGEENPILISEIVGERCTYVIHGKKVDRFGDDAMNYFGAGTEF
;
A
#
# COMPACT_ATOMS: atom_id res chain seq x y z
N MET A 1 -14.64 2.71 15.41
CA MET A 1 -14.79 2.74 13.93
C MET A 1 -13.72 1.83 13.34
N LYS A 2 -14.00 1.01 12.32
CA LYS A 2 -12.92 0.25 11.65
C LYS A 2 -11.94 1.23 10.97
N ASN A 3 -10.64 0.91 10.96
CA ASN A 3 -9.57 1.71 10.32
C ASN A 3 -9.98 2.25 8.96
N ASP A 4 -9.63 3.50 8.67
CA ASP A 4 -9.78 4.13 7.35
C ASP A 4 -8.42 4.40 6.71
N TYR A 5 -8.40 4.64 5.40
CA TYR A 5 -7.19 4.87 4.63
C TYR A 5 -7.38 6.04 3.68
N ILE A 6 -6.44 6.96 3.69
CA ILE A 6 -6.48 8.17 2.86
C ILE A 6 -5.20 8.33 2.05
N CYS A 7 -5.33 9.06 0.94
CA CYS A 7 -4.21 9.48 0.11
C CYS A 7 -3.37 10.55 0.85
N PRO A 8 -2.03 10.44 0.88
CA PRO A 8 -1.18 11.44 1.52
C PRO A 8 -1.11 12.78 0.76
N PHE A 9 -1.58 12.82 -0.49
CA PHE A 9 -1.52 14.01 -1.35
C PHE A 9 -2.83 14.79 -1.37
N CYS A 10 -3.95 14.13 -1.66
CA CYS A 10 -5.26 14.79 -1.74
C CYS A 10 -6.15 14.57 -0.52
N ARG A 11 -5.72 13.73 0.43
CA ARG A 11 -6.49 13.34 1.62
C ARG A 11 -7.84 12.67 1.34
N GLY A 12 -8.11 12.30 0.09
CA GLY A 12 -9.28 11.54 -0.29
C GLY A 12 -9.26 10.13 0.32
N HIS A 13 -10.43 9.66 0.75
CA HIS A 13 -10.62 8.32 1.30
C HIS A 13 -10.45 7.26 0.21
N LEU A 14 -9.49 6.36 0.44
CA LEU A 14 -9.14 5.26 -0.45
C LEU A 14 -9.94 3.99 -0.12
N LYS A 15 -10.51 3.91 1.09
CA LYS A 15 -11.29 2.76 1.52
C LYS A 15 -12.77 2.96 1.19
N VAL A 16 -13.37 1.99 0.49
CA VAL A 16 -14.81 1.92 0.28
C VAL A 16 -15.30 0.54 0.73
N LYS A 17 -16.25 0.52 1.67
CA LYS A 17 -16.71 -0.72 2.34
C LYS A 17 -15.55 -1.52 2.93
N ASN A 18 -15.17 -2.62 2.26
CA ASN A 18 -14.20 -3.60 2.73
C ASN A 18 -12.97 -3.70 1.81
N SER A 19 -12.66 -2.63 1.08
CA SER A 19 -11.47 -2.62 0.20
C SER A 19 -10.80 -1.26 0.18
N VAL A 20 -9.47 -1.26 0.22
CA VAL A 20 -8.65 -0.09 -0.09
C VAL A 20 -8.36 -0.13 -1.59
N ILE A 21 -8.71 0.96 -2.29
CA ILE A 21 -8.73 1.00 -3.75
C ILE A 21 -7.56 1.82 -4.27
N PHE A 22 -6.86 1.26 -5.25
CA PHE A 22 -5.74 1.89 -5.95
C PHE A 22 -5.99 1.88 -7.45
N SER A 23 -5.53 2.92 -8.13
CA SER A 23 -5.18 2.80 -9.55
C SER A 23 -3.81 2.16 -9.64
N ALA A 24 -3.64 1.18 -10.50
CA ALA A 24 -2.41 0.41 -10.66
C ALA A 24 -1.92 0.50 -12.10
N LYS A 25 -0.62 0.59 -12.31
CA LYS A 25 -0.02 0.65 -13.66
C LYS A 25 1.14 -0.33 -13.74
N LYS A 26 1.09 -1.21 -14.74
CA LYS A 26 2.15 -2.17 -15.03
C LYS A 26 3.28 -1.53 -15.86
N PRO A 27 4.47 -2.15 -15.94
CA PRO A 27 5.59 -1.63 -16.73
C PRO A 27 5.28 -1.49 -18.22
N ASN A 28 4.41 -2.38 -18.75
CA ASN A 28 3.94 -2.32 -20.14
C ASN A 28 2.94 -1.16 -20.41
N GLY A 29 2.60 -0.37 -19.39
CA GLY A 29 1.70 0.78 -19.48
C GLY A 29 0.23 0.46 -19.26
N GLU A 30 -0.16 -0.82 -19.19
CA GLU A 30 -1.52 -1.23 -18.89
C GLU A 30 -1.92 -0.78 -17.48
N ALA A 31 -3.11 -0.20 -17.34
CA ALA A 31 -3.63 0.31 -16.08
C ALA A 31 -4.92 -0.40 -15.67
N GLY A 32 -5.13 -0.52 -14.36
CA GLY A 32 -6.29 -1.19 -13.78
C GLY A 32 -6.58 -0.69 -12.36
N LEU A 33 -7.64 -1.25 -11.76
CA LEU A 33 -7.95 -1.02 -10.35
C LEU A 33 -7.55 -2.25 -9.54
N LEU A 34 -6.89 -2.00 -8.41
CA LEU A 34 -6.60 -3.00 -7.39
C LEU A 34 -7.39 -2.67 -6.12
N LEU A 35 -8.04 -3.69 -5.57
CA LEU A 35 -8.82 -3.63 -4.35
C LEU A 35 -8.15 -4.56 -3.33
N LEU A 36 -7.48 -3.98 -2.34
CA LEU A 36 -6.77 -4.70 -1.28
C LEU A 36 -7.64 -4.81 -0.03
N SER A 37 -7.39 -5.84 0.79
CA SER A 37 -8.00 -5.93 2.11
C SER A 37 -7.55 -4.76 3.00
N PRO A 38 -8.45 -4.16 3.81
CA PRO A 38 -8.09 -3.19 4.83
C PRO A 38 -7.54 -3.83 6.12
N GLU A 39 -7.50 -5.17 6.20
CA GLU A 39 -7.00 -5.88 7.38
C GLU A 39 -5.50 -6.10 7.25
N ILE A 40 -4.71 -5.59 8.22
CA ILE A 40 -3.26 -5.73 8.21
C ILE A 40 -2.90 -7.22 8.32
N GLY A 41 -2.04 -7.70 7.42
CA GLY A 41 -1.68 -9.12 7.31
C GLY A 41 -2.58 -9.92 6.37
N ASP A 42 -3.67 -9.34 5.86
CA ASP A 42 -4.45 -9.91 4.76
C ASP A 42 -4.00 -9.29 3.43
N TYR A 43 -3.35 -10.11 2.61
CA TYR A 43 -2.78 -9.74 1.31
C TYR A 43 -3.69 -10.13 0.14
N SER A 44 -4.99 -10.31 0.38
CA SER A 44 -5.94 -10.60 -0.69
C SER A 44 -6.10 -9.38 -1.60
N VAL A 45 -5.94 -9.63 -2.91
CA VAL A 45 -6.05 -8.63 -3.97
C VAL A 45 -7.20 -9.00 -4.89
N ARG A 46 -8.11 -8.06 -5.14
CA ARG A 46 -9.16 -8.17 -6.14
C ARG A 46 -8.90 -7.20 -7.28
N ARG A 47 -9.20 -7.65 -8.49
CA ARG A 47 -8.96 -6.92 -9.75
C ARG A 47 -9.97 -7.37 -10.79
N HIS A 48 -10.09 -6.60 -11.88
CA HIS A 48 -10.78 -7.13 -13.05
C HIS A 48 -9.99 -8.29 -13.64
N ARG A 49 -10.70 -9.33 -14.12
CA ARG A 49 -10.09 -10.56 -14.65
C ARG A 49 -9.05 -10.32 -15.74
N SER A 50 -9.27 -9.32 -16.60
CA SER A 50 -8.36 -8.99 -17.71
C SER A 50 -7.08 -8.29 -17.28
N PHE A 51 -7.04 -7.67 -16.09
CA PHE A 51 -5.84 -6.99 -15.62
C PHE A 51 -4.92 -8.02 -14.96
N GLU A 52 -4.17 -8.77 -15.77
CA GLU A 52 -3.33 -9.85 -15.25
C GLU A 52 -2.10 -9.30 -14.54
N LEU A 53 -1.88 -9.75 -13.31
CA LEU A 53 -0.69 -9.45 -12.51
C LEU A 53 0.33 -10.59 -12.67
N VAL A 54 1.59 -10.22 -12.84
CA VAL A 54 2.69 -11.17 -13.04
C VAL A 54 3.52 -11.22 -11.76
N GLU A 55 3.70 -12.41 -11.18
CA GLU A 55 4.48 -12.60 -9.95
C GLU A 55 5.89 -12.01 -10.07
N GLY A 56 6.33 -11.25 -9.07
CA GLY A 56 7.61 -10.56 -9.06
C GLY A 56 7.67 -9.28 -9.89
N GLU A 57 6.62 -8.93 -10.64
CA GLU A 57 6.57 -7.68 -11.41
C GLU A 57 6.21 -6.50 -10.49
N LYS A 58 6.91 -5.38 -10.68
CA LYS A 58 6.53 -4.12 -10.05
C LYS A 58 5.31 -3.52 -10.73
N THR A 59 4.24 -3.33 -9.97
CA THR A 59 3.03 -2.62 -10.38
C THR A 59 2.87 -1.36 -9.54
N ASP A 60 3.13 -0.20 -10.14
CA ASP A 60 3.08 1.09 -9.47
C ASP A 60 1.64 1.40 -9.01
N LEU A 61 1.50 1.91 -7.77
CA LEU A 61 0.22 2.29 -7.19
C LEU A 61 0.04 3.81 -7.18
N TYR A 62 -1.16 4.22 -7.60
CA TYR A 62 -1.57 5.61 -7.71
C TYR A 62 -2.88 5.83 -6.95
N CYS A 63 -3.06 7.06 -6.46
CA CYS A 63 -4.33 7.48 -5.92
C CYS A 63 -5.41 7.47 -7.03
N PRO A 64 -6.55 6.77 -6.85
CA PRO A 64 -7.63 6.75 -7.84
C PRO A 64 -8.40 8.08 -7.95
N ILE A 65 -8.17 9.02 -7.03
CA ILE A 65 -8.89 10.31 -6.96
C ILE A 65 -8.07 11.42 -7.62
N CYS A 66 -6.79 11.56 -7.25
CA CYS A 66 -5.94 12.63 -7.75
C CYS A 66 -4.82 12.16 -8.68
N HIS A 67 -4.71 10.85 -8.93
CA HIS A 67 -3.67 10.24 -9.77
C HIS A 67 -2.22 10.49 -9.31
N ALA A 68 -2.02 10.96 -8.07
CA ALA A 68 -0.68 11.05 -7.50
C ALA A 68 -0.06 9.65 -7.36
N ASP A 69 1.20 9.56 -7.78
CA ASP A 69 2.07 8.40 -7.54
C ASP A 69 2.27 8.21 -6.04
N LEU A 70 1.89 7.03 -5.52
CA LEU A 70 1.98 6.70 -4.11
C LEU A 70 3.34 6.14 -3.71
N MET A 71 4.29 5.99 -4.65
CA MET A 71 5.63 5.50 -4.38
C MET A 71 6.27 6.26 -3.21
N ALA A 72 6.75 5.48 -2.24
CA ALA A 72 7.35 5.91 -1.00
C ALA A 72 8.84 6.27 -1.21
N LYS A 73 9.11 7.29 -2.04
CA LYS A 73 10.46 7.69 -2.48
C LYS A 73 11.50 7.81 -1.36
N HIS A 74 11.10 8.21 -0.15
CA HIS A 74 11.99 8.38 1.01
C HIS A 74 12.26 7.08 1.78
N TYR A 75 11.62 5.97 1.41
CA TYR A 75 11.77 4.65 2.04
C TYR A 75 12.36 3.65 1.05
N ASN A 76 11.63 3.33 -0.01
CA ASN A 76 12.07 2.42 -1.06
C ASN A 76 11.18 2.61 -2.30
N SER A 77 11.74 2.48 -3.49
CA SER A 77 10.98 2.62 -4.75
C SER A 77 9.96 1.50 -4.98
N ASN A 78 10.04 0.38 -4.28
CA ASN A 78 9.10 -0.75 -4.37
C ASN A 78 7.97 -0.67 -3.35
N LEU A 79 7.89 0.40 -2.56
CA LEU A 79 6.84 0.57 -1.56
C LEU A 79 5.93 1.71 -1.96
N ALA A 80 4.62 1.56 -1.78
CA ALA A 80 3.65 2.65 -1.84
C ALA A 80 3.29 3.11 -0.42
N ARG A 81 3.03 4.41 -0.25
CA ARG A 81 2.68 5.03 1.02
C ARG A 81 1.25 5.56 1.03
N ILE A 82 0.48 5.14 2.02
CA ILE A 82 -0.83 5.70 2.38
C ILE A 82 -0.86 6.11 3.84
N ILE A 83 -1.94 6.77 4.27
CA ILE A 83 -2.13 7.11 5.68
C ILE A 83 -3.33 6.32 6.20
N ARG A 84 -3.14 5.59 7.30
CA ARG A 84 -4.22 4.95 8.05
C ARG A 84 -4.72 5.90 9.12
N ILE A 85 -6.04 6.06 9.22
CA ILE A 85 -6.72 6.67 10.36
C ILE A 85 -7.25 5.54 11.23
N ASN A 86 -6.76 5.42 12.46
CA ASN A 86 -7.24 4.40 13.39
C ASN A 86 -8.58 4.79 14.03
N GLU A 87 -9.11 3.94 14.92
CA GLU A 87 -10.39 4.19 15.59
C GLU A 87 -10.40 5.39 16.53
N PHE A 88 -9.23 5.84 16.97
CA PHE A 88 -9.03 7.03 17.81
C PHE A 88 -8.81 8.31 16.98
N GLY A 89 -8.83 8.21 15.65
CA GLY A 89 -8.55 9.32 14.74
C GLY A 89 -7.06 9.59 14.52
N GLU A 90 -6.17 8.74 15.04
CA GLU A 90 -4.73 8.93 14.87
C GLU A 90 -4.28 8.46 13.49
N GLU A 91 -3.42 9.28 12.88
CA GLU A 91 -2.86 9.04 11.56
C GLU A 91 -1.49 8.37 11.66
N ASN A 92 -1.34 7.25 10.96
CA ASN A 92 -0.06 6.57 10.85
C ASN A 92 0.24 6.24 9.38
N PRO A 93 1.44 6.55 8.87
CA PRO A 93 1.85 6.09 7.54
C PRO A 93 1.85 4.56 7.48
N ILE A 94 1.35 4.05 6.36
CA ILE A 94 1.41 2.63 6.02
C ILE A 94 2.21 2.51 4.73
N LEU A 95 3.17 1.58 4.70
CA LEU A 95 3.86 1.20 3.48
C LEU A 95 3.44 -0.21 3.07
N ILE A 96 3.17 -0.41 1.79
CA ILE A 96 2.81 -1.70 1.19
C ILE A 96 3.69 -1.95 -0.03
N SER A 97 4.01 -3.21 -0.34
CA SER A 97 4.78 -3.53 -1.54
C SER A 97 4.01 -3.29 -2.82
N GLU A 98 4.73 -2.78 -3.82
CA GLU A 98 4.30 -2.67 -5.22
C GLU A 98 4.76 -3.88 -6.05
N ILE A 99 5.52 -4.82 -5.45
CA ILE A 99 5.92 -6.07 -6.11
C ILE A 99 4.79 -7.09 -5.96
N VAL A 100 4.26 -7.54 -7.09
CA VAL A 100 3.22 -8.58 -7.11
C VAL A 100 3.75 -9.85 -6.46
N GLY A 101 3.02 -10.36 -5.48
CA GLY A 101 3.38 -11.56 -4.72
C GLY A 101 4.01 -11.28 -3.37
N GLU A 102 4.67 -10.13 -3.20
CA GLU A 102 5.29 -9.77 -1.94
C GLU A 102 4.24 -9.43 -0.88
N ARG A 103 4.35 -10.11 0.26
CA ARG A 103 3.49 -9.96 1.42
C ARG A 103 4.24 -9.21 2.49
N CYS A 104 4.28 -7.89 2.37
CA CYS A 104 4.74 -7.04 3.45
C CYS A 104 3.88 -5.80 3.64
N THR A 105 3.70 -5.41 4.90
CA THR A 105 3.08 -4.15 5.28
C THR A 105 3.84 -3.59 6.47
N TYR A 106 4.08 -2.28 6.43
CA TYR A 106 4.79 -1.55 7.47
C TYR A 106 3.88 -0.48 8.05
N VAL A 107 3.79 -0.41 9.37
CA VAL A 107 3.07 0.66 10.08
C VAL A 107 4.10 1.53 10.78
N ILE A 108 4.15 2.81 10.41
CA ILE A 108 5.16 3.74 10.92
C ILE A 108 4.59 4.49 12.14
N HIS A 109 5.28 4.36 13.27
CA HIS A 109 4.96 4.99 14.56
C HIS A 109 6.12 5.87 15.02
N GLY A 110 6.24 7.07 14.42
CA GLY A 110 7.39 7.94 14.66
C GLY A 110 8.70 7.25 14.27
N LYS A 111 9.50 6.84 15.27
CA LYS A 111 10.77 6.12 15.09
C LYS A 111 10.66 4.59 15.17
N LYS A 112 9.45 4.06 15.36
CA LYS A 112 9.20 2.61 15.41
C LYS A 112 8.47 2.18 14.14
N VAL A 113 8.74 0.95 13.70
CA VAL A 113 8.05 0.35 12.56
C VAL A 113 7.61 -1.05 12.93
N ASP A 114 6.29 -1.24 12.88
CA ASP A 114 5.70 -2.57 12.96
C ASP A 114 5.68 -3.20 11.58
N ARG A 115 5.98 -4.50 11.53
CA ARG A 115 6.24 -5.27 10.31
C ARG A 115 5.31 -6.46 10.27
N PHE A 116 4.67 -6.66 9.12
CA PHE A 116 3.71 -7.73 8.92
C PHE A 116 3.99 -8.45 7.61
N GLY A 117 3.75 -9.77 7.58
CA GLY A 117 3.91 -10.62 6.41
C GLY A 117 5.29 -11.29 6.28
N ASP A 118 5.37 -12.28 5.39
CA ASP A 118 6.54 -13.16 5.25
C ASP A 118 7.73 -12.44 4.62
N ASP A 119 7.47 -11.42 3.79
CA ASP A 119 8.48 -10.63 3.08
C ASP A 119 8.86 -9.35 3.84
N ALA A 120 8.42 -9.19 5.09
CA ALA A 120 8.58 -7.94 5.83
C ALA A 120 10.04 -7.59 6.17
N MET A 121 10.96 -8.53 6.01
CA MET A 121 12.39 -8.29 6.20
C MET A 121 13.08 -7.70 4.97
N ASN A 122 12.42 -7.65 3.80
CA ASN A 122 13.04 -7.22 2.54
C ASN A 122 13.45 -5.74 2.54
N TYR A 123 12.70 -4.88 3.24
CA TYR A 123 12.88 -3.43 3.19
C TYR A 123 13.35 -2.79 4.49
N PHE A 124 13.04 -3.40 5.64
CA PHE A 124 13.41 -2.88 6.95
C PHE A 124 14.05 -4.00 7.80
N GLY A 125 15.39 -4.06 7.75
CA GLY A 125 16.20 -5.01 8.50
C GLY A 125 16.44 -4.61 9.97
N ALA A 126 17.18 -5.43 10.70
CA ALA A 126 17.66 -5.03 12.03
C ALA A 126 18.60 -3.81 11.89
N GLY A 127 18.33 -2.73 12.64
CA GLY A 127 19.18 -1.54 12.65
C GLY A 127 18.90 -0.49 11.56
N THR A 128 17.75 -0.54 10.88
CA THR A 128 17.35 0.58 10.00
C THR A 128 16.99 1.79 10.86
N GLU A 129 17.79 2.86 10.80
CA GLU A 129 17.52 4.12 11.50
C GLU A 129 16.52 4.98 10.69
N PHE A 130 15.70 5.74 11.43
CA PHE A 130 14.67 6.66 10.93
C PHE A 130 15.05 8.12 11.21
#